data_AF-A0A8S1PG50-F1
#
_entry.id   AF-A0A8S1PG50-F1
#
_cell.length_a   1.000
_cell.length_b   1.000
_cell.length_c   1.000
_cell.angle_alpha   90.00
_cell.angle_beta   90.00
_cell.angle_gamma   90.00
#
_symmetry.space_group_name_H-M   'P 1'
#
loop_
_entity.id
_entity.type
_entity.pdbx_description
1 polymer ?
#
loop_
_entity_poly.entity_id
_entity_poly.type
_entity_poly.pdbx_seq_one_letter_code
_entity_poly.pdbx_strand_id
1 'polypeptide(L)'
;MYRYLSNEIGFKTTTTTLISSLKIVVRDLTDIPTISVSKLNQDEVNHAINVHQLTWSQNIDTSKLIKEYKFNSFKETFVFMGSVSQIADQMKHFPKWTQKGSVLKVEMTTSDCQGITIKDLFLAYTMDKIANNIQSQPVENVCDIIKIQSNHLLNTWNSNYNRQEEVKTQEFQKNILQL
;
A
#
# COMPACT_ATOMS: atom_id res chain seq x y z
N MET A 1 -18.11 -10.06 -4.30
CA MET A 1 -18.36 -10.32 -2.86
C MET A 1 -17.40 -9.42 -2.09
N TYR A 2 -17.92 -8.41 -1.39
CA TYR A 2 -17.08 -7.43 -0.68
C TYR A 2 -16.38 -8.10 0.51
N ARG A 3 -15.05 -7.96 0.64
CA ARG A 3 -14.36 -8.22 1.91
C ARG A 3 -14.52 -6.97 2.79
N TYR A 4 -15.67 -6.83 3.44
CA TYR A 4 -15.75 -5.97 4.61
C TYR A 4 -14.98 -6.68 5.73
N LEU A 5 -13.97 -6.02 6.27
CA LEU A 5 -13.35 -6.46 7.52
C LEU A 5 -14.31 -6.11 8.66
N SER A 6 -15.41 -6.86 8.72
CA SER A 6 -16.33 -6.93 9.84
C SER A 6 -16.34 -8.38 10.31
N ASN A 7 -15.59 -8.66 11.37
CA ASN A 7 -15.67 -9.79 12.31
C ASN A 7 -16.13 -11.19 11.86
N GLU A 8 -16.01 -11.59 10.59
CA GLU A 8 -16.32 -12.96 10.19
C GLU A 8 -15.19 -13.66 9.42
N ILE A 9 -15.06 -14.93 9.77
CA ILE A 9 -13.95 -15.86 9.60
C ILE A 9 -13.48 -15.95 8.14
N GLY A 10 -12.18 -15.76 7.92
CA GLY A 10 -11.55 -15.82 6.60
C GLY A 10 -11.58 -17.22 6.00
N PHE A 11 -12.27 -17.38 4.86
CA PHE A 11 -12.24 -18.60 4.05
C PHE A 11 -11.10 -18.56 3.02
N LYS A 12 -10.39 -19.69 2.89
CA LYS A 12 -9.43 -19.98 1.82
C LYS A 12 -10.21 -20.20 0.51
N THR A 13 -9.92 -19.45 -0.55
CA THR A 13 -10.52 -19.68 -1.86
C THR A 13 -9.46 -20.06 -2.88
N THR A 14 -9.46 -21.32 -3.27
CA THR A 14 -8.91 -21.84 -4.51
C THR A 14 -9.76 -21.33 -5.68
N THR A 15 -9.11 -21.01 -6.81
CA THR A 15 -9.67 -20.76 -8.16
C THR A 15 -9.70 -19.28 -8.61
N THR A 16 -9.10 -19.06 -9.78
CA THR A 16 -8.77 -17.84 -10.56
C THR A 16 -9.91 -16.82 -10.79
N THR A 17 -11.14 -17.09 -10.36
CA THR A 17 -12.32 -16.28 -10.67
C THR A 17 -12.64 -15.19 -9.61
N LEU A 18 -11.96 -15.17 -8.45
CA LEU A 18 -12.31 -14.28 -7.32
C LEU A 18 -11.38 -13.07 -7.12
N ILE A 19 -10.30 -12.94 -7.89
CA ILE A 19 -9.27 -11.91 -7.68
C ILE A 19 -9.83 -10.49 -7.89
N SER A 20 -10.88 -10.32 -8.71
CA SER A 20 -11.58 -9.05 -8.95
C SER A 20 -12.33 -8.48 -7.73
N SER A 21 -12.48 -9.27 -6.65
CA SER A 21 -13.32 -8.90 -5.51
C SER A 21 -12.55 -8.41 -4.28
N LEU A 22 -11.21 -8.30 -4.35
CA LEU A 22 -10.39 -7.82 -3.25
C LEU A 22 -10.47 -6.28 -3.12
N LYS A 23 -11.64 -5.75 -2.79
CA LYS A 23 -11.79 -4.35 -2.35
C LYS A 23 -11.54 -4.31 -0.85
N ILE A 24 -10.40 -3.77 -0.44
CA ILE A 24 -10.12 -3.53 0.99
C ILE A 24 -10.35 -2.06 1.27
N VAL A 25 -11.52 -1.77 1.82
CA VAL A 25 -11.94 -0.43 2.19
C VAL A 25 -11.48 -0.14 3.60
N VAL A 26 -10.60 0.84 3.75
CA VAL A 26 -10.17 1.32 5.06
C VAL A 26 -10.93 2.62 5.35
N ARG A 27 -11.63 2.67 6.48
CA ARG A 27 -12.46 3.82 6.89
C ARG A 27 -11.67 4.79 7.78
N ASP A 28 -10.93 4.25 8.73
CA ASP A 28 -9.98 4.99 9.56
C ASP A 28 -8.63 4.25 9.63
N LEU A 29 -7.53 4.99 9.78
CA LEU A 29 -6.21 4.41 10.05
C LEU A 29 -6.18 3.68 11.40
N THR A 30 -6.97 4.11 12.38
CA THR A 30 -7.07 3.43 13.68
C THR A 30 -7.78 2.09 13.60
N ASP A 31 -8.51 1.81 12.52
CA ASP A 31 -9.13 0.52 12.29
C ASP A 31 -8.09 -0.51 11.80
N ILE A 32 -7.00 -0.05 11.17
CA ILE A 32 -5.96 -0.91 10.60
C ILE A 32 -5.38 -1.90 11.62
N PRO A 33 -5.05 -1.52 12.87
CA PRO A 33 -4.65 -2.46 13.90
C PRO A 33 -5.62 -3.63 14.09
N THR A 34 -6.94 -3.37 14.04
CA THR A 34 -8.02 -4.36 14.29
C THR A 34 -8.31 -5.29 13.11
N ILE A 35 -7.75 -4.98 11.93
CA ILE A 35 -7.90 -5.82 10.74
C ILE A 35 -7.31 -7.20 10.98
N SER A 36 -8.13 -8.23 10.80
CA SER A 36 -7.69 -9.63 10.82
C SER A 36 -6.57 -9.85 9.80
N VAL A 37 -5.44 -10.35 10.31
CA VAL A 37 -4.18 -10.41 9.57
C VAL A 37 -4.13 -11.72 8.79
N SER A 38 -4.56 -11.69 7.53
CA SER A 38 -4.40 -12.83 6.61
C SER A 38 -3.29 -12.56 5.60
N LYS A 39 -2.33 -13.49 5.50
CA LYS A 39 -1.32 -13.49 4.44
C LYS A 39 -2.00 -13.52 3.07
N LEU A 40 -1.64 -12.56 2.22
CA LEU A 40 -2.11 -12.50 0.84
C LEU A 40 -1.34 -13.49 -0.04
N ASN A 41 -2.02 -14.03 -1.04
CA ASN A 41 -1.38 -14.81 -2.09
C ASN A 41 -0.75 -13.90 -3.16
N GLN A 42 0.03 -14.49 -4.07
CA GLN A 42 0.76 -13.78 -5.12
C GLN A 42 -0.15 -12.93 -6.02
N ASP A 43 -1.32 -13.45 -6.39
CA ASP A 43 -2.26 -12.76 -7.26
C ASP A 43 -2.94 -11.58 -6.56
N GLU A 44 -3.27 -11.73 -5.27
CA GLU A 44 -3.80 -10.66 -4.44
C GLU A 44 -2.80 -9.51 -4.28
N VAL A 45 -1.52 -9.82 -4.05
CA VAL A 45 -0.43 -8.83 -3.96
C VAL A 45 -0.25 -8.11 -5.30
N ASN A 46 -0.13 -8.87 -6.41
CA ASN A 46 0.01 -8.31 -7.75
C ASN A 46 -1.18 -7.43 -8.12
N HIS A 47 -2.40 -7.85 -7.79
CA HIS A 47 -3.60 -7.08 -8.04
C HIS A 47 -3.56 -5.74 -7.29
N ALA A 48 -3.21 -5.73 -6.01
CA ALA A 48 -3.10 -4.50 -5.22
C ALA A 48 -1.98 -3.58 -5.74
N ILE A 49 -0.82 -4.13 -6.10
CA ILE A 49 0.27 -3.38 -6.73
C ILE A 49 -0.23 -2.65 -7.99
N ASN A 50 -0.97 -3.35 -8.85
CA ASN A 50 -1.53 -2.78 -10.08
C ASN A 50 -2.60 -1.72 -9.80
N VAL A 51 -3.54 -1.98 -8.89
CA VAL A 51 -4.62 -1.04 -8.53
C VAL A 51 -4.06 0.27 -7.99
N HIS A 52 -3.03 0.19 -7.16
CA HIS A 52 -2.43 1.34 -6.50
C HIS A 52 -1.23 1.92 -7.24
N GLN A 53 -0.87 1.34 -8.40
CA GLN A 53 0.27 1.74 -9.23
C GLN A 53 1.57 1.77 -8.42
N LEU A 54 1.77 0.78 -7.55
CA LEU A 54 2.95 0.68 -6.72
C LEU A 54 4.15 0.26 -7.57
N THR A 55 5.30 0.90 -7.35
CA THR A 55 6.57 0.50 -7.99
C THR A 55 7.44 -0.34 -7.05
N TRP A 56 6.80 -1.06 -6.13
CA TRP A 56 7.44 -1.98 -5.20
C TRP A 56 7.67 -3.34 -5.86
N SER A 57 8.81 -3.96 -5.58
CA SER A 57 9.09 -5.33 -6.01
C SER A 57 8.72 -6.32 -4.91
N GLN A 58 8.38 -7.55 -5.30
CA GLN A 58 8.13 -8.62 -4.35
C GLN A 58 9.32 -9.58 -4.32
N ASN A 59 9.80 -9.88 -3.13
CA ASN A 59 10.68 -11.02 -2.89
C ASN A 59 9.81 -12.22 -2.52
N ILE A 60 9.66 -13.15 -3.45
CA ILE A 60 8.77 -14.31 -3.34
C ILE A 60 9.25 -15.24 -2.23
N ASP A 61 10.56 -15.53 -2.19
CA ASP A 61 11.18 -16.46 -1.23
C ASP A 61 10.99 -16.01 0.21
N THR A 62 11.07 -14.71 0.46
CA THR A 62 10.94 -14.14 1.81
C THR A 62 9.55 -13.58 2.11
N SER A 63 8.64 -13.59 1.13
CA SER A 63 7.30 -12.98 1.24
C SER A 63 7.36 -11.53 1.74
N LYS A 64 8.16 -10.68 1.06
CA LYS A 64 8.34 -9.26 1.39
C LYS A 64 8.10 -8.35 0.19
N LEU A 65 7.58 -7.15 0.43
CA LEU A 65 7.69 -6.05 -0.52
C LEU A 65 9.00 -5.31 -0.26
N ILE A 66 9.69 -4.92 -1.33
CA ILE A 66 10.97 -4.24 -1.27
C ILE A 66 10.93 -3.02 -2.19
N LYS A 67 11.46 -1.90 -1.70
CA LYS A 67 11.69 -0.71 -2.52
C LYS A 67 12.92 0.05 -2.05
N GLU A 68 13.59 0.71 -2.99
CA GLU A 68 14.67 1.66 -2.71
C GLU A 68 14.21 3.05 -3.13
N TYR A 69 14.25 3.99 -2.20
CA TYR A 69 14.01 5.41 -2.44
C TYR A 69 15.36 6.13 -2.55
N LYS A 70 15.49 6.99 -3.55
CA LYS A 70 16.64 7.88 -3.75
C LYS A 70 16.17 9.32 -3.68
N PHE A 71 16.68 10.05 -2.70
CA PHE A 71 16.39 11.47 -2.48
C PHE A 71 17.60 12.31 -2.88
N ASN A 72 17.40 13.61 -3.09
CA ASN A 72 18.48 14.52 -3.48
C ASN A 72 19.42 14.81 -2.29
N SER A 73 18.92 14.65 -1.06
CA SER A 73 19.70 14.92 0.15
C SER A 73 19.36 13.98 1.31
N PHE A 74 20.29 13.91 2.27
CA PHE A 74 20.08 13.24 3.54
C PHE A 74 18.90 13.86 4.32
N LYS A 75 18.72 15.18 4.20
CA LYS A 75 17.60 15.93 4.80
C LYS A 75 16.24 15.45 4.28
N GLU A 76 16.08 15.35 2.96
CA GLU A 76 14.85 14.83 2.35
C GLU A 76 14.55 13.40 2.81
N THR A 77 15.58 12.56 2.95
CA THR A 77 15.43 11.20 3.46
C THR A 77 14.92 11.20 4.91
N PHE A 78 15.42 12.11 5.75
CA PHE A 78 14.97 12.26 7.13
C PHE A 78 13.52 12.75 7.23
N VAL A 79 13.14 13.75 6.43
CA VAL A 79 11.76 14.25 6.37
C VAL A 79 10.80 13.16 5.90
N PHE A 80 11.19 12.36 4.91
CA PHE A 80 10.46 11.18 4.48
C PHE A 80 10.22 10.21 5.65
N MET A 81 11.30 9.82 6.35
CA MET A 81 11.24 8.89 7.48
C MET A 81 10.33 9.41 8.61
N GLY A 82 10.43 10.70 8.95
CA GLY A 82 9.58 11.33 9.96
C GLY A 82 8.11 11.43 9.56
N SER A 83 7.82 11.62 8.27
CA SER A 83 6.44 11.66 7.77
C SER A 83 5.82 10.25 7.78
N VAL A 84 6.60 9.23 7.38
CA VAL A 84 6.17 7.83 7.43
C VAL A 84 5.93 7.36 8.86
N SER A 85 6.75 7.77 9.83
CA SER A 85 6.64 7.31 11.21
C SER A 85 5.31 7.69 11.86
N GLN A 86 4.75 8.86 11.51
CA GLN A 86 3.42 9.29 11.98
C GLN A 86 2.32 8.31 11.56
N ILE A 87 2.33 7.88 10.29
CA ILE A 87 1.32 6.96 9.77
C ILE A 87 1.56 5.54 10.29
N ALA A 88 2.82 5.10 10.34
CA ALA A 88 3.19 3.80 10.89
C ALA A 88 2.73 3.63 12.35
N ASP A 89 2.86 4.67 13.17
CA ASP A 89 2.42 4.66 14.57
C ASP A 89 0.88 4.59 14.69
N GLN A 90 0.14 5.31 13.84
CA GLN A 90 -1.32 5.22 13.77
C GLN A 90 -1.78 3.81 13.35
N MET A 91 -1.10 3.21 12.39
CA MET A 91 -1.39 1.86 11.89
C MET A 91 -0.96 0.74 12.84
N LYS A 92 -0.10 1.05 13.82
CA LYS A 92 0.66 0.07 14.61
C LYS A 92 1.32 -0.99 13.70
N HIS A 93 1.88 -0.54 12.58
CA HIS A 93 2.55 -1.37 11.59
C HIS A 93 3.81 -0.67 11.12
N PHE A 94 4.97 -1.27 11.34
CA PHE A 94 6.25 -0.60 11.21
C PHE A 94 7.06 -1.17 10.04
N PRO A 95 7.72 -0.31 9.25
CA PRO A 95 8.61 -0.78 8.20
C PRO A 95 9.94 -1.23 8.76
N LYS A 96 10.60 -2.13 8.03
CA LYS A 96 12.05 -2.33 8.19
C LYS A 96 12.75 -1.50 7.13
N TRP A 97 13.69 -0.64 7.54
CA TRP A 97 14.47 0.16 6.59
C TRP A 97 15.97 0.14 6.89
N THR A 98 16.78 0.46 5.88
CA THR A 98 18.21 0.72 6.02
C THR A 98 18.56 1.95 5.20
N GLN A 99 19.17 2.94 5.84
CA GLN A 99 19.56 4.20 5.21
C GLN A 99 21.07 4.21 4.91
N LYS A 100 21.46 4.69 3.74
CA LYS A 100 22.84 5.01 3.37
C LYS A 100 22.88 6.34 2.62
N GLY A 101 23.29 7.42 3.30
CA GLY A 101 23.23 8.77 2.74
C GLY A 101 21.79 9.17 2.37
N SER A 102 21.58 9.61 1.12
CA SER A 102 20.26 9.97 0.58
C SER A 102 19.47 8.79 0.01
N VAL A 103 19.91 7.54 0.27
CA VAL A 103 19.26 6.32 -0.21
C VAL A 103 18.64 5.58 0.98
N LEU A 104 17.38 5.17 0.83
CA LEU A 104 16.63 4.42 1.84
C LEU A 104 16.06 3.15 1.22
N LYS A 105 16.53 2.00 1.68
CA LYS A 105 15.97 0.69 1.33
C LYS A 105 14.91 0.31 2.35
N VAL A 106 13.73 -0.10 1.88
CA VAL A 106 12.59 -0.48 2.71
C VAL A 106 12.17 -1.92 2.39
N GLU A 107 11.88 -2.68 3.45
CA GLU A 107 11.30 -4.02 3.44
C GLU A 107 9.98 -3.99 4.23
N MET A 108 8.89 -4.46 3.62
CA MET A 108 7.58 -4.59 4.26
C MET A 108 7.16 -6.06 4.31
N THR A 109 6.76 -6.51 5.50
CA THR A 109 6.14 -7.81 5.74
C THR A 109 5.48 -7.78 7.11
N THR A 110 4.43 -8.57 7.28
CA THR A 110 3.79 -8.72 8.59
C THR A 110 4.34 -9.95 9.28
N SER A 111 5.08 -9.73 10.38
CA SER A 111 5.79 -10.79 11.10
C SER A 111 4.87 -11.89 11.63
N ASP A 112 3.69 -11.51 12.16
CA ASP A 112 2.74 -12.43 12.77
C ASP A 112 2.26 -13.53 11.81
N CYS A 113 2.14 -13.22 10.51
CA CYS A 113 1.71 -14.17 9.49
C CYS A 113 2.82 -14.56 8.49
N GLN A 114 4.07 -14.15 8.76
CA GLN A 114 5.25 -14.40 7.91
C GLN A 114 4.95 -14.16 6.41
N GLY A 115 4.38 -12.99 6.11
CA GLY A 115 4.03 -12.64 4.74
C GLY A 115 3.44 -11.27 4.56
N ILE A 116 3.14 -10.95 3.31
CA ILE A 116 2.57 -9.67 2.90
C ILE A 116 1.09 -9.66 3.26
N THR A 117 0.66 -8.60 3.92
CA THR A 117 -0.74 -8.34 4.22
C THR A 117 -1.18 -7.01 3.62
N ILE A 118 -2.43 -6.65 3.84
CA ILE A 118 -2.91 -5.34 3.43
C ILE A 118 -2.23 -4.19 4.17
N LYS A 119 -1.78 -4.41 5.42
CA LYS A 119 -1.06 -3.38 6.20
C LYS A 119 0.24 -3.00 5.49
N ASP A 120 0.93 -4.00 4.93
CA ASP A 120 2.15 -3.80 4.15
C ASP A 120 1.90 -2.99 2.87
N LEU A 121 0.88 -3.36 2.11
CA LEU A 121 0.51 -2.69 0.86
C LEU A 121 0.03 -1.25 1.10
N PHE A 122 -0.74 -1.02 2.16
CA PHE A 122 -1.24 0.31 2.49
C PHE A 122 -0.10 1.23 2.94
N LEU A 123 0.82 0.74 3.78
CA LEU A 123 1.98 1.55 4.18
C LEU A 123 2.91 1.82 2.99
N ALA A 124 3.12 0.82 2.12
CA ALA A 124 3.87 0.98 0.87
C ALA A 124 3.28 2.05 -0.06
N TYR A 125 1.95 2.07 -0.22
CA TYR A 125 1.24 3.13 -0.94
C TYR A 125 1.41 4.50 -0.31
N THR A 126 1.30 4.57 1.02
CA THR A 126 1.47 5.81 1.78
C THR A 126 2.87 6.38 1.59
N MET A 127 3.89 5.53 1.70
CA MET A 127 5.28 5.89 1.44
C MET A 127 5.46 6.46 0.02
N ASP A 128 4.85 5.85 -1.00
CA ASP A 128 4.92 6.37 -2.37
C ASP A 128 4.28 7.76 -2.48
N LYS A 129 3.18 8.03 -1.77
CA LYS A 129 2.57 9.37 -1.73
C LYS A 129 3.46 10.40 -1.04
N ILE A 130 4.09 10.04 0.08
CA ILE A 130 5.03 10.92 0.79
C ILE A 130 6.25 11.21 -0.10
N ALA A 131 6.85 10.17 -0.68
CA ALA A 131 8.04 10.31 -1.53
C ALA A 131 7.75 11.20 -2.75
N ASN A 132 6.62 11.01 -3.43
CA ASN A 132 6.23 11.85 -4.55
C ASN A 132 6.01 13.32 -4.14
N ASN A 133 5.46 13.56 -2.95
CA ASN A 133 5.28 14.92 -2.44
C ASN A 133 6.65 15.60 -2.19
N ILE A 134 7.58 14.92 -1.52
CA ILE A 134 8.94 15.40 -1.28
C ILE A 134 9.68 15.67 -2.60
N GLN A 135 9.55 14.79 -3.59
CA GLN A 135 10.23 14.97 -4.87
C GLN A 135 9.64 16.12 -5.71
N SER A 136 8.41 16.52 -5.43
CA SER A 136 7.73 17.61 -6.14
C SER A 136 8.02 19.01 -5.58
N GLN A 137 8.59 19.11 -4.38
CA GLN A 137 8.81 20.39 -3.69
C GLN A 137 10.16 20.41 -2.94
N PRO A 138 10.90 21.52 -2.94
CA PRO A 138 12.16 21.60 -2.21
C PRO A 138 11.92 21.51 -0.69
N VAL A 139 12.69 20.65 -0.02
CA VAL A 139 12.69 20.55 1.45
C VAL A 139 13.74 21.50 2.02
N GLU A 140 13.29 22.60 2.60
CA GLU A 140 14.17 23.61 3.19
C GLU A 140 14.60 23.23 4.61
N ASN A 141 13.70 22.66 5.43
CA ASN A 141 13.96 22.34 6.83
C ASN A 141 13.76 20.86 7.15
N VAL A 142 14.56 20.34 8.08
CA VAL A 142 14.45 18.94 8.56
C VAL A 142 13.11 18.71 9.28
N CYS A 143 12.48 19.77 9.78
CA CYS A 143 11.20 19.70 10.51
C CYS A 143 9.97 19.77 9.60
N ASP A 144 10.14 19.82 8.27
CA ASP A 144 9.04 19.90 7.29
C ASP A 144 8.32 18.56 7.13
N ILE A 145 7.83 18.00 8.23
CA ILE A 145 7.09 16.74 8.24
C ILE A 145 5.81 16.94 7.41
N ILE A 146 5.67 16.14 6.35
CA ILE A 146 4.51 16.20 5.47
C ILE A 146 3.33 15.54 6.18
N LYS A 147 2.40 16.37 6.64
CA LYS A 147 1.13 15.90 7.19
C LYS A 147 0.21 15.50 6.04
N ILE A 148 0.20 14.22 5.72
CA ILE A 148 -0.84 13.66 4.85
C ILE A 148 -2.15 13.63 5.62
N GLN A 149 -3.19 14.23 5.03
CA GLN A 149 -4.55 14.12 5.55
C GLN A 149 -5.03 12.68 5.36
N SER A 150 -5.19 11.94 6.46
CA SER A 150 -5.50 10.51 6.46
C SER A 150 -6.79 10.19 5.70
N ASN A 151 -7.81 11.03 5.82
CA ASN A 151 -9.06 10.91 5.07
C ASN A 151 -8.84 10.98 3.54
N HIS A 152 -8.00 11.90 3.06
CA HIS A 152 -7.70 12.01 1.63
C HIS A 152 -6.91 10.80 1.12
N LEU A 153 -5.95 10.31 1.92
CA LEU A 153 -5.19 9.11 1.62
C LEU A 153 -6.11 7.88 1.50
N LEU A 154 -6.99 7.70 2.48
CA LEU A 154 -7.97 6.61 2.53
C LEU A 154 -8.98 6.71 1.38
N ASN A 155 -9.50 7.91 1.10
CA ASN A 155 -10.41 8.15 -0.01
C ASN A 155 -9.76 7.81 -1.36
N THR A 156 -8.51 8.23 -1.57
CA THR A 156 -7.77 7.95 -2.81
C THR A 156 -7.49 6.45 -2.93
N TRP A 157 -7.06 5.81 -1.84
CA TRP A 157 -6.89 4.36 -1.78
C TRP A 157 -8.17 3.61 -2.16
N ASN A 158 -9.29 3.94 -1.52
CA ASN A 158 -10.59 3.31 -1.77
C ASN A 158 -11.08 3.57 -3.21
N SER A 159 -10.87 4.78 -3.73
CA SER A 159 -11.31 5.17 -5.08
C SER A 159 -10.53 4.47 -6.19
N ASN A 160 -9.27 4.09 -5.96
CA ASN A 160 -8.48 3.34 -6.93
C ASN A 160 -9.11 1.98 -7.27
N TYR A 161 -9.65 1.29 -6.27
CA TYR A 161 -10.38 0.04 -6.48
C TYR A 161 -11.66 0.24 -7.30
N ASN A 162 -12.36 1.37 -7.14
CA ASN A 162 -13.56 1.65 -7.92
C ASN A 162 -13.21 1.93 -9.40
N ARG A 163 -12.18 2.74 -9.64
CA ARG A 163 -11.71 3.05 -10.99
C ARG A 163 -11.28 1.80 -11.77
N GLN A 164 -10.59 0.87 -11.12
CA GLN A 164 -10.17 -0.39 -11.76
C GLN A 164 -11.36 -1.24 -12.21
N GLU A 165 -12.44 -1.29 -11.43
CA GLU A 165 -13.65 -2.02 -11.80
C GLU A 165 -14.41 -1.36 -12.96
N GLU A 166 -14.44 -0.03 -13.01
CA GLU A 166 -14.99 0.72 -14.15
C GLU A 166 -14.23 0.42 -15.44
N VAL A 167 -12.90 0.44 -15.40
CA VAL A 167 -12.04 0.12 -16.56
C VAL A 167 -12.29 -1.30 -17.06
N LYS A 168 -12.30 -2.30 -16.17
CA LYS A 168 -12.61 -3.70 -16.55
C LYS A 168 -14.00 -3.83 -17.17
N THR A 169 -14.99 -3.14 -16.61
CA THR A 169 -16.37 -3.17 -17.11
C THR A 169 -16.45 -2.57 -18.51
N GLN A 170 -15.77 -1.45 -18.75
CA GLN A 170 -15.70 -0.81 -20.06
C GLN A 170 -14.96 -1.68 -21.09
N GLU A 171 -13.86 -2.31 -20.72
CA GLU A 171 -13.13 -3.25 -21.59
C GLU A 171 -13.99 -4.46 -21.96
N PHE A 172 -14.69 -5.05 -20.99
CA PHE A 172 -15.61 -6.15 -21.23
C PHE A 172 -16.76 -5.76 -22.18
N GLN A 173 -17.38 -4.60 -21.97
CA GLN A 173 -18.42 -4.08 -22.86
C GLN A 173 -17.90 -3.84 -24.27
N LYS A 174 -16.68 -3.29 -24.40
CA LYS A 174 -16.04 -3.07 -25.71
C LYS A 174 -15.78 -4.39 -26.45
N ASN A 175 -15.33 -5.42 -25.74
CA ASN A 175 -15.07 -6.74 -26.34
C ASN A 175 -16.35 -7.43 -26.81
N ILE A 176 -17.49 -7.23 -26.11
CA ILE A 176 -18.80 -7.74 -26.55
C ILE A 176 -19.27 -7.02 -27.82
N LEU A 177 -19.08 -5.70 -27.91
CA LEU A 177 -19.52 -4.90 -29.07
C LEU A 177 -18.67 -5.11 -30.33
N GLN A 178 -17.55 -5.83 -30.22
CA GLN A 178 -16.64 -6.18 -31.33
C GLN A 178 -16.84 -7.60 -31.86
N LEU A 179 -17.77 -8.37 -31.27
CA LEU A 179 -18.20 -9.71 -31.70
C LEU A 179 -19.54 -9.64 -32.44
#